data_AF-A0A3D2FZ99-F1
#
_entry.id   AF-A0A3D2FZ99-F1
#
_cell.length_a   1.000
_cell.length_b   1.000
_cell.length_c   1.000
_cell.angle_alpha   90.00
_cell.angle_beta   90.00
_cell.angle_gamma   90.00
#
_symmetry.space_group_name_H-M   'P 1'
#
loop_
_entity.id
_entity.type
_entity.pdbx_description
1 polymer ?
#
loop_
_entity_poly.entity_id
_entity_poly.type
_entity_poly.pdbx_seq_one_letter_code
_entity_poly.pdbx_strand_id
1 'polypeptide(L)' 'MNDAGIIDLYWQRSERAIPETENAYGRYCHTVAYNLLRNAEDAEESVNDTWLAAWNAMPP' A
#
# COMPACT_ATOMS: atom_id res chain seq x y z
N MET A 1 12.51 5.62 0.00
CA MET A 1 12.58 5.09 -1.38
C MET A 1 11.86 6.05 -2.31
N ASN A 2 12.07 5.98 -3.64
CA ASN A 2 11.23 6.67 -4.63
C ASN A 2 10.28 5.69 -5.33
N ASP A 3 9.32 6.19 -6.11
CA ASP A 3 8.28 5.36 -6.74
C ASP A 3 8.84 4.30 -7.68
N ALA A 4 9.82 4.66 -8.50
CA ALA A 4 10.48 3.71 -9.40
C ALA A 4 11.10 2.53 -8.63
N GLY A 5 11.77 2.81 -7.50
CA GLY A 5 12.33 1.76 -6.65
C GLY A 5 11.26 0.87 -6.00
N ILE A 6 10.11 1.43 -5.61
CA ILE A 6 8.99 0.65 -5.06
C ILE A 6 8.41 -0.28 -6.15
N ILE A 7 8.21 0.23 -7.37
CA ILE A 7 7.72 -0.56 -8.51
C ILE A 7 8.69 -1.71 -8.83
N ASP A 8 9.99 -1.44 -8.86
CA ASP A 8 11.02 -2.46 -9.11
C ASP A 8 10.96 -3.59 -8.06
N LEU A 9 10.68 -3.26 -6.79
CA LEU A 9 10.51 -4.27 -5.73
C LEU A 9 9.27 -5.14 -5.97
N TYR A 10 8.14 -4.56 -6.39
CA TYR A 10 6.94 -5.34 -6.76
C TYR A 10 7.21 -6.28 -7.95
N TRP A 11 7.89 -5.78 -8.98
CA TRP A 11 8.28 -6.59 -10.14
C TRP A 11 9.22 -7.74 -9.78
N GLN A 12 10.15 -7.50 -8.87
CA GLN A 12 11.05 -8.54 -8.36
C GLN A 12 10.36 -9.49 -7.36
N ARG A 13 9.07 -9.30 -7.06
CA ARG A 13 8.34 -10.04 -6.03
C ARG A 13 9.08 -10.01 -4.68
N SER A 14 9.70 -8.87 -4.37
CA SER A 14 10.37 -8.66 -3.10
C SER A 14 9.34 -8.24 -2.06
N GLU A 15 9.26 -8.96 -0.94
CA GLU A 15 8.37 -8.62 0.18
C GLU A 15 8.65 -7.21 0.74
N ARG A 16 9.84 -6.65 0.50
CA ARG A 16 10.18 -5.26 0.84
C ARG A 16 9.32 -4.23 0.12
N ALA A 17 8.63 -4.60 -0.97
CA ALA A 17 7.72 -3.71 -1.67
C ALA A 17 6.61 -3.18 -0.74
N ILE A 18 6.04 -4.04 0.11
CA ILE A 18 4.93 -3.68 1.01
C ILE A 18 5.34 -2.61 2.04
N PRO A 19 6.37 -2.81 2.89
CA PRO A 19 6.75 -1.80 3.88
C PRO A 19 7.27 -0.50 3.26
N GLU A 20 7.91 -0.56 2.08
CA GLU A 20 8.34 0.67 1.38
C GLU A 20 7.13 1.42 0.78
N THR A 21 6.09 0.71 0.35
CA THR A 21 4.81 1.29 -0.09
C THR A 21 4.06 1.92 1.07
N GLU A 22 3.94 1.20 2.20
CA GLU A 22 3.32 1.71 3.42
C GLU A 22 4.05 2.97 3.93
N ASN A 23 5.39 2.98 3.90
CA ASN A 23 6.16 4.17 4.29
C ASN A 23 5.85 5.39 3.39
N ALA A 24 5.78 5.18 2.07
CA ALA A 24 5.57 6.25 1.11
C ALA A 24 4.12 6.76 1.07
N TYR A 25 3.14 5.84 1.19
CA TYR A 25 1.74 6.11 0.87
C TYR A 25 0.77 5.82 2.01
N GLY A 26 1.16 5.09 3.05
CA GLY A 26 0.29 4.63 4.15
C GLY A 26 -0.49 5.75 4.81
N ARG A 27 0.18 6.84 5.20
CA ARG A 27 -0.50 8.00 5.80
C ARG A 27 -1.53 8.64 4.88
N TYR A 28 -1.22 8.75 3.59
CA TYR A 28 -2.13 9.33 2.61
C TYR A 28 -3.35 8.42 2.40
N CYS A 29 -3.13 7.14 2.11
CA CYS A 29 -4.19 6.16 1.89
C CYS A 29 -5.08 6.01 3.14
N HIS A 30 -4.48 5.94 4.33
CA HIS A 30 -5.22 5.86 5.58
C HIS A 30 -6.05 7.11 5.83
N THR A 31 -5.55 8.32 5.51
CA THR A 31 -6.35 9.55 5.63
C THR A 31 -7.59 9.50 4.73
N VAL A 32 -7.44 9.02 3.49
CA VAL A 32 -8.56 8.87 2.55
C VAL A 32 -9.56 7.83 3.07
N ALA A 33 -9.11 6.65 3.47
CA ALA A 33 -9.96 5.58 3.99
C ALA A 33 -10.70 6.01 5.27
N TYR A 34 -10.00 6.63 6.22
CA TYR A 34 -10.60 7.11 7.46
C TYR A 34 -11.66 8.19 7.24
N ASN A 35 -11.45 9.11 6.29
CA ASN A 35 -12.44 10.15 6.00
C ASN A 35 -13.76 9.57 5.45
N LEU A 36 -13.72 8.39 4.82
CA LEU A 36 -14.88 7.68 4.32
C LEU A 36 -15.54 6.81 5.40
N LEU A 37 -14.74 5.98 6.07
CA LEU A 37 -15.23 4.94 6.99
C LEU A 37 -15.48 5.47 8.40
N ARG A 38 -14.74 6.52 8.81
CA ARG A 38 -14.73 7.08 10.17
C ARG A 38 -14.42 6.07 11.27
N ASN A 39 -13.76 4.97 10.92
CA ASN A 39 -13.25 3.95 11.82
C ASN A 39 -11.77 3.72 11.50
N ALA A 40 -10.92 3.72 12.53
CA ALA A 40 -9.48 3.53 12.37
C ALA A 40 -9.13 2.08 11.99
N GLU A 41 -9.80 1.10 12.59
CA GLU A 41 -9.56 -0.33 12.32
C GLU A 41 -9.96 -0.68 10.89
N ASP A 42 -11.17 -0.29 10.46
CA ASP A 42 -11.62 -0.53 9.08
C ASP A 42 -10.76 0.23 8.05
N ALA A 43 -10.25 1.41 8.40
CA ALA A 43 -9.35 2.18 7.53
C ALA A 43 -7.99 1.50 7.38
N GLU A 44 -7.44 0.95 8.47
CA GLU A 44 -6.20 0.19 8.45
C GLU A 44 -6.36 -1.11 7.63
N GLU A 45 -7.45 -1.86 7.82
CA GLU A 45 -7.75 -3.05 7.02
C GLU A 45 -7.87 -2.72 5.53
N SER A 46 -8.61 -1.65 5.19
CA SER A 46 -8.77 -1.22 3.78
C SER A 46 -7.45 -0.84 3.11
N VAL A 47 -6.51 -0.25 3.87
CA VAL A 47 -5.18 0.08 3.35
C VAL A 47 -4.34 -1.19 3.18
N ASN A 48 -4.40 -2.13 4.11
CA ASN A 48 -3.75 -3.43 3.98
C ASN A 48 -4.24 -4.22 2.75
N ASP A 49 -5.56 -4.24 2.52
CA ASP A 49 -6.17 -4.83 1.33
C ASP A 49 -5.68 -4.15 0.04
N THR A 50 -5.46 -2.84 0.09
CA THR A 50 -4.89 -2.08 -1.04
C THR A 50 -3.48 -2.55 -1.38
N TRP A 51 -2.65 -2.85 -0.38
CA TRP A 51 -1.30 -3.39 -0.62
C TRP A 51 -1.34 -4.82 -1.16
N LEU A 52 -2.25 -5.66 -0.67
CA LEU A 52 -2.47 -6.99 -1.22
C LEU A 52 -2.95 -6.92 -2.68
N ALA A 53 -3.86 -6.01 -3.00
CA ALA A 53 -4.31 -5.78 -4.37
C ALA A 53 -3.16 -5.30 -5.26
N ALA A 54 -2.33 -4.36 -4.79
CA ALA A 54 -1.14 -3.89 -5.50
C ALA A 54 -0.15 -5.04 -5.77
N TRP A 55 0.09 -5.89 -4.76
CA TRP A 55 0.90 -7.09 -4.88
C TRP A 55 0.35 -8.07 -5.92
N ASN A 56 -0.96 -8.28 -5.98
CA ASN A 56 -1.56 -9.21 -6.95
C ASN A 56 -1.63 -8.63 -8.36
N ALA A 57 -1.69 -7.31 -8.50
CA ALA A 57 -1.77 -6.62 -9.79
C ALA A 57 -0.41 -6.33 -10.43
N MET A 58 0.71 -6.47 -9.70
CA MET A 58 2.05 -6.16 -10.18
C MET A 58 3.03 -7.35 -10.06
N PRO A 59 3.76 -7.70 -11.14
CA PRO A 59 3.62 -7.17 -12.52
C PRO A 59 2.28 -7.59 -13.19
N PRO A 60 1.68 -6.73 -14.03
CA PRO A 60 0.44 -7.01 -14.76
C PRO A 60 0.61 -7.93 -15.98
#